data_AF-A0A351J2U2-F1
#
_entry.id   AF-A0A351J2U2-F1
#
_cell.length_a   1.000
_cell.length_b   1.000
_cell.length_c   1.000
_cell.angle_alpha   90.00
_cell.angle_beta   90.00
_cell.angle_gamma   90.00
#
_symmetry.space_group_name_H-M   'P 1'
#
loop_
_entity.id
_entity.type
_entity.pdbx_description
1 polymer ?
#
loop_
_entity_poly.entity_id
_entity_poly.type
_entity_poly.pdbx_seq_one_letter_code
_entity_poly.pdbx_strand_id
1 'polypeptide(L)'
;HPSDRFFVGEFIKAAVKSRDEPVGISHGRISLTHKELLGTWNENAAKFQIGQTVAGIIRSIESYGIFVELAPNLAGLAEWKPGVEVGQIAAVYIKNIIPKKMKVKLVLIDSHSSDKPRTTNTYFITSGNVSNWRYAPDEYEGK
;
A
#
# COMPACT_ATOMS: atom_id res chain seq x y z
N HIS A 1 9.61 3.72 -2.93
CA HIS A 1 10.09 5.12 -2.91
C HIS A 1 9.07 6.04 -3.62
N PRO A 2 8.99 7.36 -3.35
CA PRO A 2 8.09 8.27 -4.08
C PRO A 2 8.25 8.24 -5.60
N SER A 3 9.47 8.07 -6.10
CA SER A 3 9.75 7.91 -7.55
C SER A 3 9.16 6.63 -8.17
N ASP A 4 8.73 5.67 -7.35
CA ASP A 4 8.03 4.46 -7.81
C ASP A 4 6.52 4.67 -7.90
N ARG A 5 6.03 5.79 -7.37
CA ARG A 5 4.61 6.11 -7.21
C ARG A 5 4.17 7.31 -8.02
N PHE A 6 5.09 8.23 -8.27
CA PHE A 6 4.78 9.52 -8.87
C PHE A 6 5.79 9.91 -9.96
N PHE A 7 5.35 10.80 -10.84
CA PHE A 7 6.20 11.51 -11.78
C PHE A 7 6.06 13.03 -11.63
N VAL A 8 7.08 13.79 -12.05
CA VAL A 8 7.04 15.26 -12.00
C VAL A 8 5.94 15.77 -12.93
N GLY A 9 5.08 16.66 -12.42
CA GLY A 9 3.93 17.19 -13.15
C GLY A 9 2.63 16.39 -12.95
N GLU A 10 2.66 15.29 -12.18
CA GLU A 10 1.45 14.56 -11.81
C GLU A 10 0.59 15.35 -10.82
N PHE A 11 -0.69 15.51 -11.12
CA PHE A 11 -1.66 16.07 -10.20
C PHE A 11 -2.19 14.97 -9.27
N ILE A 12 -1.85 15.06 -7.99
CA ILE A 12 -2.27 14.12 -6.95
C ILE A 12 -3.10 14.81 -5.87
N LYS A 13 -3.95 14.04 -5.17
CA LYS A 13 -4.58 14.52 -3.94
C LYS A 13 -3.67 14.28 -2.74
N ALA A 14 -3.66 15.21 -1.81
CA ALA A 14 -2.99 15.08 -0.52
C ALA A 14 -3.79 15.78 0.57
N ALA A 15 -3.61 15.36 1.82
CA ALA A 15 -4.16 16.02 3.00
C ALA A 15 -3.04 16.69 3.79
N VAL A 16 -3.35 17.79 4.46
CA VAL A 16 -2.44 18.43 5.41
C VAL A 16 -2.45 17.62 6.69
N LYS A 17 -1.28 17.10 7.07
CA LYS A 17 -1.10 16.28 8.27
C LYS A 17 -0.67 17.09 9.48
N SER A 18 0.28 18.01 9.29
CA SER A 18 0.71 18.91 10.34
C SER A 18 1.20 20.23 9.76
N ARG A 19 1.20 21.25 10.60
CA ARG A 19 1.83 22.53 10.33
C ARG A 19 2.68 22.88 11.53
N ASP A 20 3.99 23.00 11.29
CA ASP A 20 4.93 23.48 12.29
C ASP A 20 4.93 25.02 12.21
N GLU A 21 4.85 25.67 13.37
CA GLU A 21 5.02 27.12 13.43
C GLU A 21 6.48 27.51 13.17
N PRO A 22 6.73 28.68 12.59
CA PRO A 22 8.09 29.22 12.47
C PRO A 22 8.74 29.37 13.85
N VAL A 23 9.99 28.93 14.00
CA VAL A 23 10.78 29.12 15.22
C VAL A 23 12.10 29.80 14.85
N GLY A 24 12.31 31.01 15.38
CA GLY A 24 13.48 31.83 15.07
C GLY A 24 13.57 32.17 13.57
N ILE A 25 14.68 31.77 12.93
CA ILE A 25 14.90 31.97 11.49
C ILE A 25 14.32 30.84 10.61
N SER A 26 13.77 29.78 11.20
CA SER A 26 13.17 28.69 10.41
C SER A 26 11.79 29.09 9.90
N HIS A 27 11.59 28.96 8.60
CA HIS A 27 10.25 28.98 8.02
C HIS A 27 9.46 27.76 8.54
N GLY A 28 8.17 27.97 8.85
CA GLY A 28 7.28 26.89 9.26
C GLY A 28 7.15 25.83 8.16
N ARG A 29 6.82 24.60 8.53
CA ARG A 29 6.71 23.47 7.59
C ARG A 29 5.29 22.96 7.53
N ILE A 30 4.85 22.54 6.34
CA ILE A 30 3.59 21.83 6.16
C ILE A 30 3.94 20.40 5.77
N SER A 31 3.47 19.44 6.56
CA SER A 31 3.56 18.02 6.24
C SER A 31 2.30 17.58 5.52
N LEU A 32 2.47 16.92 4.38
CA LEU A 32 1.38 16.37 3.58
C LEU A 32 1.36 14.84 3.67
N THR A 33 0.18 14.26 3.50
CA THR A 33 -0.02 12.82 3.43
C THR A 33 -0.81 12.45 2.19
N HIS A 34 -0.29 11.50 1.43
CA HIS A 34 -1.03 10.84 0.34
C HIS A 34 -1.65 9.52 0.83
N LYS A 35 -0.95 8.83 1.75
CA LYS A 35 -1.31 7.50 2.24
C LYS A 35 -2.72 7.43 2.81
N GLU A 36 -3.12 8.44 3.58
CA GLU A 36 -4.39 8.45 4.31
C GLU A 36 -5.59 8.53 3.37
N LEU A 37 -5.39 9.07 2.16
CA LEU A 37 -6.44 9.21 1.15
C LEU A 37 -6.65 7.91 0.35
N LEU A 38 -5.70 6.96 0.44
CA LEU A 38 -5.71 5.70 -0.30
C LEU A 38 -6.40 4.57 0.47
N GLY A 39 -7.11 4.90 1.55
CA GLY A 39 -7.91 3.98 2.34
C GLY A 39 -7.13 3.24 3.41
N THR A 40 -7.87 2.69 4.36
CA THR A 40 -7.41 1.83 5.46
C THR A 40 -7.04 0.44 4.95
N TRP A 41 -6.52 -0.40 5.85
CA TRP A 41 -6.27 -1.80 5.53
C TRP A 41 -7.56 -2.54 5.18
N ASN A 42 -8.64 -2.33 5.94
CA ASN A 42 -9.94 -2.99 5.71
C ASN A 42 -10.57 -2.57 4.39
N GLU A 43 -10.59 -1.28 4.09
CA GLU A 43 -11.15 -0.76 2.84
C GLU A 43 -10.46 -1.33 1.60
N ASN A 44 -9.14 -1.52 1.67
CA ASN A 44 -8.40 -2.14 0.58
C ASN A 44 -8.56 -3.67 0.58
N ALA A 45 -8.55 -4.33 1.73
CA ALA A 45 -8.75 -5.77 1.84
C ALA A 45 -10.15 -6.20 1.36
N ALA A 46 -11.17 -5.38 1.55
CA ALA A 46 -12.55 -5.63 1.10
C ALA A 46 -12.69 -5.76 -0.43
N LYS A 47 -11.69 -5.30 -1.20
CA LYS A 47 -11.63 -5.49 -2.66
C LYS A 47 -11.26 -6.92 -3.05
N PHE A 48 -10.91 -7.77 -2.08
CA PHE A 48 -10.34 -9.09 -2.31
C PHE A 48 -11.07 -10.18 -1.53
N GLN A 49 -11.10 -11.40 -2.10
CA GLN A 49 -11.71 -12.58 -1.50
C GLN A 49 -10.69 -13.72 -1.36
N ILE A 50 -10.86 -14.58 -0.36
CA ILE A 50 -10.06 -15.80 -0.22
C ILE A 50 -10.40 -16.74 -1.38
N GLY A 51 -9.39 -17.37 -1.97
CA GLY A 51 -9.56 -18.32 -3.07
C GLY A 51 -9.45 -17.70 -4.47
N GLN A 52 -9.30 -16.39 -4.58
CA GLN A 52 -9.12 -15.74 -5.88
C GLN A 52 -7.64 -15.60 -6.27
N THR A 53 -7.38 -15.51 -7.57
CA THR A 53 -6.08 -15.15 -8.13
C THR A 53 -6.14 -13.70 -8.62
N VAL A 54 -5.17 -12.88 -8.21
CA VAL A 54 -5.06 -11.47 -8.59
C VAL A 54 -3.64 -11.10 -9.00
N ALA A 55 -3.51 -10.00 -9.73
CA ALA A 55 -2.24 -9.37 -9.99
C ALA A 55 -1.81 -8.50 -8.80
N GLY A 56 -0.51 -8.43 -8.55
CA GLY A 56 0.10 -7.52 -7.59
C GLY A 56 1.51 -7.13 -8.01
N ILE A 57 2.12 -6.20 -7.28
CA ILE A 57 3.47 -5.71 -7.57
C ILE A 57 4.41 -6.16 -6.46
N ILE A 58 5.55 -6.74 -6.83
CA ILE A 58 6.56 -7.14 -5.86
C ILE A 58 7.25 -5.90 -5.31
N ARG A 59 7.09 -5.64 -4.01
CA ARG A 59 7.61 -4.43 -3.34
C ARG A 59 8.90 -4.66 -2.57
N SER A 60 9.04 -5.83 -1.96
CA SER A 60 10.28 -6.23 -1.29
C SER A 60 10.39 -7.74 -1.24
N ILE A 61 11.63 -8.20 -1.06
CA ILE A 61 11.97 -9.61 -0.95
C ILE A 61 12.86 -9.73 0.28
N GLU A 62 12.46 -10.57 1.21
CA GLU A 62 13.22 -10.90 2.41
C GLU A 62 13.60 -12.38 2.37
N SER A 63 14.54 -12.80 3.22
CA SER A 63 14.97 -14.21 3.31
C SER A 63 13.82 -15.18 3.61
N TYR A 64 12.77 -14.70 4.29
CA TYR A 64 11.61 -15.49 4.70
C TYR A 64 10.40 -15.36 3.77
N GLY A 65 10.44 -14.52 2.73
CA GLY A 65 9.32 -14.40 1.80
C GLY A 65 9.30 -13.15 0.93
N ILE A 66 8.28 -13.07 0.09
CA ILE A 66 8.10 -12.03 -0.93
C ILE A 66 6.87 -11.20 -0.58
N PHE A 67 7.04 -9.89 -0.48
CA PHE A 67 5.95 -8.96 -0.22
C PHE A 67 5.36 -8.45 -1.53
N VAL A 68 4.11 -8.80 -1.76
CA VAL A 68 3.35 -8.43 -2.96
C VAL A 68 2.27 -7.43 -2.57
N GLU A 69 2.33 -6.24 -3.16
CA GLU A 69 1.28 -5.24 -3.03
C GLU A 69 0.10 -5.59 -3.92
N LEU A 70 -1.08 -5.71 -3.31
CA LEU A 70 -2.34 -6.00 -3.99
C LEU A 70 -3.11 -4.71 -4.29
N ALA A 71 -3.01 -3.74 -3.38
CA ALA A 71 -3.60 -2.42 -3.50
C ALA A 71 -2.77 -1.43 -2.67
N PRO A 72 -2.91 -0.11 -2.87
CA PRO A 72 -2.36 0.86 -1.93
C PRO A 72 -2.72 0.48 -0.49
N ASN A 73 -1.76 0.60 0.42
CA ASN A 73 -1.95 0.25 1.83
C ASN A 73 -2.34 -1.22 2.10
N LEU A 74 -2.15 -2.14 1.14
CA LEU A 74 -2.39 -3.56 1.32
C LEU A 74 -1.33 -4.41 0.62
N ALA A 75 -0.51 -5.09 1.41
CA ALA A 75 0.45 -6.08 0.92
C ALA A 75 0.17 -7.45 1.56
N GLY A 76 0.44 -8.50 0.80
CA GLY A 76 0.46 -9.87 1.28
C GLY A 76 1.86 -10.48 1.21
N LEU A 77 2.02 -11.60 1.92
CA LEU A 77 3.27 -12.34 2.00
C LEU A 77 3.11 -13.68 1.28
N ALA A 78 3.98 -13.94 0.30
CA ALA A 78 4.19 -15.24 -0.31
C ALA A 78 5.50 -15.86 0.20
N GLU A 79 5.62 -17.19 0.08
CA GLU A 79 6.88 -17.88 0.32
C GLU A 79 7.95 -17.43 -0.68
N TRP A 80 9.21 -17.51 -0.26
CA TRP A 80 10.33 -17.17 -1.13
C TRP A 80 10.41 -18.10 -2.34
N LYS A 81 10.73 -17.54 -3.51
CA LYS A 81 10.90 -18.27 -4.78
C LYS A 81 12.10 -17.68 -5.54
N PRO A 82 12.97 -18.51 -6.14
CA PRO A 82 14.09 -18.01 -6.93
C PRO A 82 13.60 -17.32 -8.22
N GLY A 83 14.40 -16.40 -8.76
CA GLY A 83 14.11 -15.70 -10.02
C GLY A 83 13.08 -14.57 -9.91
N VAL A 84 12.71 -14.21 -8.69
CA VAL A 84 11.75 -13.13 -8.41
C VAL A 84 12.50 -11.84 -8.11
N GLU A 85 12.04 -10.72 -8.69
CA GLU A 85 12.69 -9.41 -8.58
C GLU A 85 11.69 -8.32 -8.14
N VAL A 86 12.19 -7.30 -7.45
CA VAL A 86 11.38 -6.15 -7.04
C VAL A 86 10.92 -5.38 -8.27
N GLY A 87 9.63 -5.01 -8.30
CA GLY A 87 9.01 -4.29 -9.41
C GLY A 87 8.30 -5.18 -10.42
N GLN A 88 8.51 -6.51 -10.40
CA GLN A 88 7.76 -7.43 -11.25
C GLN A 88 6.27 -7.41 -10.93
N ILE A 89 5.45 -7.70 -11.96
CA ILE A 89 4.04 -8.05 -11.76
C ILE A 89 3.98 -9.52 -11.38
N ALA A 90 3.28 -9.81 -10.29
CA ALA A 90 3.07 -11.15 -9.77
C ALA A 90 1.60 -11.56 -9.90
N ALA A 91 1.35 -12.76 -10.41
CA ALA A 91 0.07 -13.43 -10.25
C ALA A 91 0.09 -14.21 -8.94
N VAL A 92 -0.82 -13.89 -8.03
CA VAL A 92 -0.86 -14.46 -6.68
C VAL A 92 -2.24 -15.00 -6.34
N TYR A 93 -2.27 -16.17 -5.72
CA TYR A 93 -3.48 -16.75 -5.15
C TYR A 93 -3.64 -16.33 -3.68
N ILE A 94 -4.82 -15.84 -3.31
CA ILE A 94 -5.11 -15.41 -1.94
C ILE A 94 -5.52 -16.61 -1.10
N LYS A 95 -4.58 -17.12 -0.31
CA LYS A 95 -4.79 -18.27 0.56
C LYS A 95 -5.57 -17.91 1.82
N ASN A 96 -5.34 -16.72 2.39
CA ASN A 96 -6.05 -16.27 3.59
C ASN A 96 -5.94 -14.75 3.78
N ILE A 97 -6.94 -14.13 4.41
CA ILE A 97 -6.95 -12.73 4.85
C ILE A 97 -7.24 -12.72 6.35
N ILE A 98 -6.36 -12.12 7.15
CA ILE A 98 -6.40 -12.16 8.62
C ILE A 98 -6.38 -10.72 9.15
N PRO A 99 -7.53 -10.04 9.25
CA PRO A 99 -7.60 -8.62 9.60
C PRO A 99 -7.05 -8.30 10.98
N LYS A 100 -7.38 -9.10 11.99
CA LYS A 100 -6.81 -9.00 13.35
C LYS A 100 -5.27 -9.01 13.44
N LYS A 101 -4.57 -9.51 12.41
CA LYS A 101 -3.10 -9.47 12.31
C LYS A 101 -2.58 -8.60 11.16
N MET A 102 -3.47 -7.98 10.39
CA MET A 102 -3.17 -7.26 9.15
C MET A 102 -2.33 -8.09 8.17
N LYS A 103 -2.62 -9.38 8.06
CA LYS A 103 -1.88 -10.32 7.22
C LYS A 103 -2.74 -10.83 6.07
N VAL A 104 -2.21 -10.74 4.86
CA VAL A 104 -2.72 -11.49 3.71
C VAL A 104 -1.69 -12.56 3.36
N LYS A 105 -2.12 -13.83 3.36
CA LYS A 105 -1.27 -14.97 2.97
C LYS A 105 -1.49 -15.25 1.49
N LEU A 106 -0.39 -15.29 0.75
CA LEU A 106 -0.39 -15.47 -0.69
C LEU A 106 0.35 -16.75 -1.09
N VAL A 107 0.02 -17.26 -2.27
CA VAL A 107 0.85 -18.22 -3.00
C VAL A 107 1.23 -17.54 -4.31
N LEU A 108 2.53 -17.42 -4.57
CA LEU A 108 3.05 -16.88 -5.82
C LEU A 108 2.90 -17.94 -6.93
N ILE A 109 2.09 -17.64 -7.94
CA ILE A 109 1.90 -18.51 -9.10
C ILE A 109 3.02 -18.24 -10.09
N ASP A 110 3.11 -16.99 -10.54
CA ASP A 110 4.06 -16.55 -11.56
C ASP A 110 4.43 -15.07 -11.39
N SER A 111 5.56 -14.66 -11.95
CA SER A 111 5.97 -13.25 -12.02
C SER A 111 6.70 -12.92 -13.31
N HIS A 112 6.47 -11.72 -13.83
CA HIS A 112 7.15 -11.23 -15.03
C HIS A 112 7.45 -9.74 -14.91
N SER A 113 8.50 -9.31 -15.63
CA SER A 113 8.80 -7.91 -15.82
C SER A 113 7.87 -7.33 -16.88
N SER A 114 7.15 -6.27 -16.55
CA SER A 114 6.36 -5.50 -17.50
C SER A 114 6.79 -4.04 -17.45
N ASP A 115 6.40 -3.25 -18.45
CA ASP A 115 6.35 -1.80 -18.28
C ASP A 115 5.48 -1.47 -17.07
N LYS A 116 5.92 -0.52 -16.24
CA LYS A 116 5.26 -0.18 -14.97
C LYS A 116 3.76 0.05 -15.25
N PRO A 117 2.85 -0.75 -14.66
CA PRO A 117 1.44 -0.49 -14.84
C PRO A 117 1.13 0.90 -14.26
N ARG A 118 0.44 1.74 -15.02
CA ARG A 118 -0.11 3.00 -14.53
C ARG A 118 -1.21 2.67 -13.53
N THR A 119 -0.87 2.53 -12.25
CA THR A 119 -1.86 2.34 -11.21
C THR A 119 -2.69 3.61 -11.07
N THR A 120 -3.97 3.56 -11.42
CA THR A 120 -4.91 4.64 -11.09
C THR A 120 -5.17 4.58 -9.59
N ASN A 121 -4.73 5.60 -8.87
CA ASN A 121 -4.98 5.71 -7.44
C ASN A 121 -6.49 5.90 -7.22
N THR A 122 -7.12 4.95 -6.52
CA THR A 122 -8.50 5.13 -6.02
C THR A 122 -8.42 5.85 -4.68
N TYR A 123 -8.95 7.07 -4.64
CA TYR A 123 -9.03 7.87 -3.42
C TYR A 123 -10.31 7.56 -2.66
N PHE A 124 -10.18 7.15 -1.40
CA PHE A 124 -11.30 6.98 -0.47
C PHE A 124 -11.71 8.31 0.18
N ILE A 125 -10.77 9.24 0.31
CA ILE A 125 -11.01 10.60 0.82
C ILE A 125 -10.64 11.59 -0.27
N THR A 126 -11.63 12.38 -0.70
CA THR A 126 -11.45 13.34 -1.80
C THR A 126 -11.62 14.80 -1.39
N SER A 127 -12.17 15.06 -0.19
CA SER A 127 -12.48 16.40 0.33
C SER A 127 -12.71 16.33 1.85
N GLY A 128 -12.65 17.48 2.53
CA GLY A 128 -12.96 17.61 3.95
C GLY A 128 -11.74 17.50 4.87
N ASN A 129 -12.00 17.33 6.17
CA ASN A 129 -10.97 17.18 7.21
C ASN A 129 -10.83 15.71 7.63
N VAL A 130 -9.59 15.26 7.83
CA VAL A 130 -9.27 13.90 8.28
C VAL A 130 -8.91 13.96 9.77
N SER A 131 -9.92 13.88 10.64
CA SER A 131 -9.73 14.06 12.09
C SER A 131 -9.42 12.78 12.86
N ASN A 132 -9.71 11.59 12.32
CA ASN A 132 -9.52 10.30 12.99
C ASN A 132 -9.14 9.17 12.00
N TRP A 133 -7.97 9.26 11.37
CA TRP A 133 -7.53 8.20 10.47
C TRP A 133 -6.88 7.04 11.22
N ARG A 134 -7.53 5.87 11.18
CA ARG A 134 -7.02 4.63 11.75
C ARG A 134 -6.72 3.65 10.62
N TYR A 135 -5.43 3.39 10.39
CA TYR A 135 -5.01 2.46 9.35
C TYR A 135 -5.46 1.02 9.60
N ALA A 136 -5.30 0.57 10.85
CA ALA A 136 -5.51 -0.81 11.27
C ALA A 136 -6.99 -1.11 11.55
N PRO A 137 -7.46 -2.35 11.30
CA PRO A 137 -8.81 -2.79 11.67
C PRO A 137 -9.12 -2.59 13.16
N ASP A 138 -10.39 -2.50 13.52
CA ASP A 138 -10.83 -2.36 14.93
C ASP A 138 -10.37 -3.51 15.81
N GLU A 139 -10.40 -4.72 15.25
CA GLU A 139 -9.96 -6.00 15.83
C GLU A 139 -8.44 -6.24 15.78
N TYR A 140 -7.62 -5.26 15.37
CA TYR A 140 -6.17 -5.47 15.26
C TYR A 140 -5.52 -5.74 16.63
N GLU A 141 -4.84 -6.88 16.74
CA GLU A 141 -4.23 -7.39 17.98
C GLU A 141 -2.77 -6.93 18.18
N GLY A 142 -2.18 -6.20 17.22
CA GLY A 142 -0.80 -5.68 17.35
C GLY A 142 -0.76 -4.34 18.08
N LYS A 143 -0.03 -4.28 19.20
CA LYS A 143 0.40 -3.02 19.82
C LYS A 143 1.72 -2.57 19.22
#